data_AF-Q9NIV5-F1
#
_entry.id   AF-Q9NIV5-F1
#
_cell.length_a   1.000
_cell.length_b   1.000
_cell.length_c   1.000
_cell.angle_alpha   90.00
_cell.angle_beta   90.00
_cell.angle_gamma   90.00
#
_symmetry.space_group_name_H-M   'P 1'
#
loop_
_entity.id
_entity.type
_entity.pdbx_description
1 polymer ?
#
loop_
_entity_poly.entity_id
_entity_poly.type
_entity_poly.pdbx_seq_one_letter_code
_entity_poly.pdbx_strand_id
1 'polypeptide(L)'
;MPMDESDEDIESDSLSNELERERRSPWMSRMNSAAERRAKAKARTRCVYNFVNHYKEGATMKNAEGRRETIFESSGGIEQAQNDYTYIKNECGFRGKKVTLDGDSLTISMTKRDLVINY
;
A
#
# COMPACT_ATOMS: atom_id res chain seq x y z
N MET A 1 1.44 43.72 62.14
CA MET A 1 2.16 42.62 61.46
C MET A 1 1.19 42.06 60.41
N PRO A 2 1.53 42.07 59.11
CA PRO A 2 0.69 41.45 58.09
C PRO A 2 0.91 39.93 58.11
N MET A 3 -0.17 39.14 58.13
CA MET A 3 -0.12 37.72 57.83
C MET A 3 -0.28 37.55 56.32
N ASP A 4 0.70 36.92 55.70
CA ASP A 4 0.77 36.57 54.29
C ASP A 4 0.16 35.17 54.13
N GLU A 5 -0.94 35.06 53.39
CA GLU A 5 -1.54 33.80 52.92
C GLU A 5 -1.10 33.58 51.46
N SER A 6 -0.44 32.47 51.17
CA SER A 6 -0.34 31.78 49.87
C SER A 6 0.42 30.46 50.10
N ASP A 7 -0.28 29.33 50.21
CA ASP A 7 -0.48 28.30 49.17
C ASP A 7 0.84 27.68 48.66
N GLU A 8 1.10 26.40 49.00
CA GLU A 8 0.99 25.26 48.04
C GLU A 8 1.89 25.50 46.81
N ASP A 9 3.04 24.83 46.65
CA ASP A 9 3.08 23.51 46.03
C ASP A 9 4.41 22.79 46.30
N ILE A 10 4.34 21.65 46.98
CA ILE A 10 5.33 20.58 46.85
C ILE A 10 5.02 19.88 45.51
N GLU A 11 5.83 20.15 44.48
CA GLU A 11 5.86 19.27 43.31
C GLU A 11 6.58 17.97 43.69
N SER A 12 5.78 17.06 44.24
CA SER A 12 6.05 15.62 44.26
C SER A 12 6.17 15.09 42.84
N ASP A 13 7.27 14.38 42.63
CA ASP A 13 7.28 13.04 42.03
C ASP A 13 6.81 12.91 40.57
N SER A 14 7.75 12.75 39.62
CA SER A 14 7.56 11.87 38.43
C SER A 14 8.73 11.85 37.43
N LEU A 15 9.89 11.32 37.82
CA LEU A 15 10.85 10.74 36.84
C LEU A 15 10.51 9.28 36.49
N SER A 16 9.21 8.97 36.28
CA SER A 16 8.75 7.61 35.94
C SER A 16 7.86 7.53 34.69
N ASN A 17 7.87 8.54 33.82
CA ASN A 17 7.01 8.57 32.63
C ASN A 17 7.66 8.04 31.32
N GLU A 18 8.86 7.47 31.40
CA GLU A 18 9.48 6.84 30.22
C GLU A 18 9.11 5.36 30.09
N LEU A 19 8.98 4.64 31.20
CA LEU A 19 8.61 3.22 31.23
C LEU A 19 7.10 2.97 31.02
N GLU A 20 6.24 3.94 31.37
CA GLU A 20 4.80 3.85 31.11
C GLU A 20 4.42 4.15 29.65
N ARG A 21 5.34 4.75 28.88
CA ARG A 21 5.15 4.99 27.44
C ARG A 21 5.24 3.70 26.62
N GLU A 22 6.00 2.72 27.06
CA GLU A 22 6.02 1.38 26.44
C GLU A 22 4.80 0.52 26.82
N ARG A 23 4.16 0.80 27.96
CA ARG A 23 2.94 0.09 28.41
C ARG A 23 1.64 0.65 27.82
N ARG A 24 1.66 1.82 27.19
CA ARG A 24 0.50 2.42 26.51
C ARG A 24 0.24 1.74 25.15
N SER A 25 -0.46 0.61 25.24
CA SER A 25 -1.41 0.08 24.26
C SER A 25 -0.81 -0.72 23.10
N PRO A 26 -0.92 -2.07 23.15
CA PRO A 26 -0.83 -2.95 21.98
C PRO A 26 -1.71 -2.49 20.80
N TRP A 27 -2.74 -1.70 21.09
CA TRP A 27 -3.61 -1.06 20.11
C TRP A 27 -2.89 0.00 19.26
N MET A 28 -2.04 0.87 19.82
CA MET A 28 -1.23 1.83 19.06
C MET A 28 -0.18 1.13 18.19
N SER A 29 0.46 0.09 18.73
CA SER A 29 1.41 -0.72 17.96
C SER A 29 0.73 -1.47 16.80
N ARG A 30 -0.51 -1.97 17.00
CA ARG A 30 -1.39 -2.50 15.93
C ARG A 30 -1.90 -1.43 14.97
N MET A 31 -2.12 -0.20 15.42
CA MET A 31 -2.59 0.93 14.60
C MET A 31 -1.47 1.43 13.69
N ASN A 32 -0.26 1.57 14.20
CA ASN A 32 0.96 1.82 13.42
C ASN A 32 1.14 0.71 12.38
N SER A 33 0.98 -0.56 12.78
CA SER A 33 0.99 -1.70 11.86
C SER A 33 -0.12 -1.65 10.80
N ALA A 34 -1.31 -1.09 11.09
CA ALA A 34 -2.40 -0.96 10.13
C ALA A 34 -2.20 0.22 9.17
N ALA A 35 -1.73 1.36 9.69
CA ALA A 35 -1.37 2.54 8.91
C ALA A 35 -0.20 2.24 7.97
N GLU A 36 0.84 1.56 8.45
CA GLU A 36 1.96 1.09 7.64
C GLU A 36 1.52 0.09 6.58
N ARG A 37 0.63 -0.86 6.90
CA ARG A 37 0.05 -1.78 5.91
C ARG A 37 -0.71 -1.03 4.81
N ARG A 38 -1.49 0.00 5.16
CA ARG A 38 -2.19 0.86 4.18
C ARG A 38 -1.20 1.66 3.35
N ALA A 39 -0.16 2.24 3.95
CA ALA A 39 0.88 2.97 3.26
C ALA A 39 1.64 2.09 2.26
N LYS A 40 2.06 0.88 2.69
CA LYS A 40 2.65 -0.13 1.81
C LYS A 40 1.71 -0.54 0.68
N ALA A 41 0.42 -0.75 0.94
CA ALA A 41 -0.55 -1.04 -0.11
C ALA A 41 -0.69 0.12 -1.10
N LYS A 42 -0.73 1.37 -0.62
CA LYS A 42 -0.82 2.58 -1.45
C LYS A 42 0.43 2.76 -2.32
N ALA A 43 1.62 2.52 -1.77
CA ALA A 43 2.88 2.58 -2.50
C ALA A 43 2.91 1.55 -3.64
N ARG A 44 2.53 0.30 -3.36
CA ARG A 44 2.43 -0.75 -4.39
C ARG A 44 1.44 -0.41 -5.49
N THR A 45 0.25 0.05 -5.13
CA THR A 45 -0.75 0.47 -6.12
C THR A 45 -0.24 1.62 -6.99
N ARG A 46 0.46 2.60 -6.40
CA ARG A 46 1.07 3.72 -7.13
C ARG A 46 2.15 3.25 -8.11
N CYS A 47 3.00 2.29 -7.71
CA CYS A 47 4.01 1.69 -8.58
C CYS A 47 3.39 1.11 -9.85
N VAL A 48 2.34 0.28 -9.70
CA VAL A 48 1.63 -0.30 -10.85
C VAL A 48 0.97 0.77 -11.70
N TYR A 49 0.35 1.78 -11.09
CA TYR A 49 -0.24 2.86 -11.88
C TYR A 49 0.77 3.64 -12.71
N ASN A 50 1.94 3.94 -12.15
CA ASN A 50 3.00 4.61 -12.89
C ASN A 50 3.47 3.74 -14.06
N PHE A 51 3.66 2.44 -13.81
CA PHE A 51 4.00 1.47 -14.84
C PHE A 51 2.96 1.44 -15.98
N VAL A 52 1.68 1.31 -15.62
CA VAL A 52 0.59 1.22 -16.60
C VAL A 52 0.35 2.54 -17.34
N ASN A 53 0.67 3.68 -16.73
CA ASN A 53 0.59 4.99 -17.39
C ASN A 53 1.55 5.15 -18.58
N HIS A 54 2.56 4.28 -18.71
CA HIS A 54 3.44 4.29 -19.89
C HIS A 54 2.75 3.71 -21.13
N TYR A 55 1.68 2.93 -20.96
CA TYR A 55 0.90 2.40 -22.07
C TYR A 55 -0.12 3.46 -22.51
N LYS A 56 -0.48 3.45 -23.81
CA LYS A 56 -1.55 4.30 -24.36
C LYS A 56 -2.89 3.99 -23.65
N GLU A 57 -3.90 4.84 -23.84
CA GLU A 57 -5.23 4.68 -23.21
C GLU A 57 -5.74 3.24 -23.35
N GLY A 58 -5.92 2.57 -22.20
CA GLY A 58 -6.46 1.21 -22.15
C GLY A 58 -7.98 1.21 -22.20
N ALA A 59 -8.54 0.22 -22.89
CA ALA A 59 -9.98 0.01 -22.95
C ALA A 59 -10.49 -0.52 -21.60
N THR A 60 -11.38 0.22 -20.94
CA THR A 60 -11.98 -0.21 -19.67
C THR A 60 -13.36 -0.81 -19.88
N MET A 61 -13.54 -2.07 -19.53
CA MET A 61 -14.80 -2.81 -19.59
C MET A 61 -15.18 -3.37 -18.21
N LYS A 62 -16.37 -3.96 -18.10
CA LYS A 62 -16.75 -4.78 -16.93
C LYS A 62 -16.62 -6.25 -17.29
N ASN A 63 -15.94 -7.02 -16.46
CA ASN A 63 -15.81 -8.46 -16.66
C ASN A 63 -17.08 -9.21 -16.19
N ALA A 64 -17.13 -10.52 -16.43
CA ALA A 64 -18.24 -11.39 -16.02
C ALA A 64 -18.46 -11.43 -14.49
N GLU A 65 -17.43 -11.13 -13.70
CA GLU A 65 -17.52 -11.02 -12.24
C GLU A 65 -18.03 -9.64 -11.76
N GLY A 66 -18.35 -8.73 -12.69
CA GLY A 66 -18.81 -7.37 -12.39
C GLY A 66 -17.69 -6.40 -11.98
N ARG A 67 -16.42 -6.81 -12.07
CA ARG A 67 -15.25 -5.95 -11.79
C ARG A 67 -14.88 -5.14 -13.01
N ARG A 68 -14.18 -4.02 -12.78
CA ARG A 68 -13.65 -3.18 -13.87
C ARG A 68 -12.37 -3.83 -14.38
N GLU A 69 -12.30 -4.08 -15.67
CA GLU A 69 -11.13 -4.62 -16.33
C GLU A 69 -10.60 -3.57 -17.29
N THR A 70 -9.32 -3.25 -17.23
CA THR A 70 -8.69 -2.34 -18.18
C THR A 70 -7.65 -3.10 -18.99
N ILE A 71 -7.85 -3.14 -20.31
CA ILE A 71 -7.01 -3.85 -21.25
C ILE A 71 -6.10 -2.85 -21.95
N PHE A 72 -4.80 -3.13 -21.95
CA PHE A 72 -3.77 -2.35 -22.63
C PHE A 72 -3.16 -3.20 -23.73
N GLU A 73 -2.93 -2.60 -24.89
CA GLU A 73 -2.20 -3.23 -25.99
C GLU A 73 -0.78 -2.66 -26.05
N SER A 74 0.19 -3.55 -26.12
CA SER A 74 1.60 -3.31 -26.30
C SER A 74 2.11 -4.19 -27.44
N SER A 75 3.29 -3.87 -27.97
CA SER A 75 3.91 -4.59 -29.09
C SER A 75 5.21 -5.29 -28.68
N GLY A 76 5.34 -5.61 -27.39
CA GLY A 76 6.58 -6.05 -26.76
C GLY A 76 6.85 -7.55 -26.84
N GLY A 77 5.85 -8.35 -27.20
CA GLY A 77 5.90 -9.81 -27.20
C GLY A 77 6.22 -10.43 -25.82
N ILE A 78 6.54 -11.72 -25.86
CA ILE A 78 6.70 -12.58 -24.67
C ILE A 78 7.88 -12.14 -23.78
N GLU A 79 9.02 -11.76 -24.37
CA GLU A 79 10.20 -11.35 -23.58
C GLU A 79 9.90 -10.09 -22.75
N GLN A 80 9.20 -9.11 -23.33
CA GLN A 80 8.83 -7.90 -22.61
C GLN A 80 7.77 -8.19 -21.53
N ALA A 81 6.79 -9.05 -21.83
CA ALA A 81 5.82 -9.52 -20.83
C ALA A 81 6.49 -10.19 -19.62
N GLN A 82 7.58 -10.94 -19.84
CA GLN A 82 8.34 -11.61 -18.78
C GLN A 82 9.17 -10.64 -17.93
N ASN A 83 9.78 -9.64 -18.57
CA ASN A 83 10.49 -8.55 -17.89
C ASN A 83 9.53 -7.74 -17.02
N ASP A 84 8.36 -7.40 -17.55
CA ASP A 84 7.33 -6.62 -16.86
C ASP A 84 6.70 -7.41 -15.71
N TYR A 85 6.45 -8.71 -15.90
CA TYR A 85 6.05 -9.61 -14.81
C TYR A 85 7.07 -9.58 -13.65
N THR A 86 8.36 -9.63 -13.98
CA THR A 86 9.45 -9.61 -13.00
C THR A 86 9.51 -8.27 -12.29
N TYR A 87 9.37 -7.16 -13.02
CA TYR A 87 9.30 -5.81 -12.47
C TYR A 87 8.15 -5.66 -11.47
N ILE A 88 6.92 -6.04 -11.86
CA ILE A 88 5.75 -5.91 -10.98
C ILE A 88 5.88 -6.77 -9.72
N LYS A 89 6.49 -7.96 -9.84
CA LYS A 89 6.67 -8.88 -8.73
C LYS A 89 7.74 -8.44 -7.73
N ASN A 90 8.86 -7.97 -8.23
CA ASN A 90 10.04 -7.65 -7.43
C ASN A 90 10.02 -6.19 -6.96
N GLU A 91 9.75 -5.25 -7.87
CA GLU A 91 9.77 -3.81 -7.57
C GLU A 91 8.45 -3.35 -6.96
N CYS A 92 7.32 -3.63 -7.62
CA CYS A 92 6.01 -3.22 -7.11
C CYS A 92 5.48 -4.12 -5.98
N GLY A 93 6.17 -5.22 -5.64
CA GLY A 93 5.84 -6.08 -4.50
C GLY A 93 4.46 -6.75 -4.59
N PHE A 94 3.96 -6.96 -5.80
CA PHE A 94 2.76 -7.75 -6.05
C PHE A 94 3.14 -9.23 -6.19
N ARG A 95 2.65 -10.08 -5.28
CA ARG A 95 3.02 -11.50 -5.24
C ARG A 95 1.78 -12.40 -5.21
N GLY A 96 1.98 -13.65 -5.62
CA GLY A 96 0.94 -14.69 -5.60
C GLY A 96 -0.14 -14.45 -6.64
N LYS A 97 -1.40 -14.71 -6.29
CA LYS A 97 -2.58 -14.65 -7.19
C LYS A 97 -2.92 -13.28 -7.76
N LYS A 98 -2.13 -12.24 -7.45
CA LYS A 98 -2.39 -10.87 -7.91
C LYS A 98 -1.70 -10.53 -9.22
N VAL A 99 -0.77 -11.37 -9.68
CA VAL A 99 -0.06 -11.17 -10.94
C VAL A 99 0.08 -12.51 -11.60
N THR A 100 -0.46 -12.63 -12.80
CA THR A 100 -0.40 -13.83 -13.61
C THR A 100 0.13 -13.45 -14.99
N LEU A 101 1.04 -14.28 -15.49
CA LEU A 101 1.58 -14.17 -16.84
C LEU A 101 1.07 -15.39 -17.61
N ASP A 102 0.36 -15.15 -18.71
CA ASP A 102 -0.15 -16.17 -19.61
C ASP A 102 0.33 -15.87 -21.03
N GLY A 103 1.42 -16.52 -21.46
CA GLY A 103 2.06 -16.22 -22.74
C GLY A 103 2.54 -14.77 -22.86
N ASP A 104 1.91 -14.03 -23.77
CA ASP A 104 2.14 -12.62 -24.05
C ASP A 104 1.22 -11.69 -23.22
N SER A 105 0.44 -12.23 -22.30
CA SER A 105 -0.59 -11.48 -21.58
C SER A 105 -0.27 -11.41 -20.08
N LEU A 106 -0.08 -10.20 -19.55
CA LEU A 106 0.16 -9.92 -18.14
C LEU A 106 -1.11 -9.41 -17.48
N THR A 107 -1.62 -10.16 -16.50
CA THR A 107 -2.80 -9.77 -15.72
C THR A 107 -2.41 -9.39 -14.29
N ILE A 108 -2.83 -8.21 -13.85
CA ILE A 108 -2.60 -7.67 -12.51
C ILE A 108 -3.94 -7.47 -11.82
N SER A 109 -4.25 -8.32 -10.85
CA SER A 109 -5.47 -8.24 -10.06
C SER A 109 -5.35 -7.32 -8.85
N MET A 110 -6.24 -6.33 -8.81
CA MET A 110 -6.43 -5.43 -7.68
C MET A 110 -7.81 -5.63 -7.06
N THR A 111 -8.03 -5.07 -5.86
CA THR A 111 -9.26 -5.32 -5.07
C THR A 111 -10.58 -5.03 -5.79
N LYS A 112 -10.61 -4.06 -6.73
CA LYS A 112 -11.84 -3.63 -7.42
C LYS A 112 -11.71 -3.62 -8.96
N ARG A 113 -10.56 -4.06 -9.45
CA ARG A 113 -10.27 -4.03 -10.88
C ARG A 113 -9.17 -5.01 -11.23
N ASP A 114 -9.15 -5.39 -12.49
CA ASP A 114 -8.09 -6.16 -13.09
C ASP A 114 -7.47 -5.33 -14.22
N LEU A 115 -6.14 -5.37 -14.34
CA LEU A 115 -5.41 -4.69 -15.40
C LEU A 115 -4.78 -5.79 -16.25
N VAL A 116 -5.10 -5.81 -17.54
CA VAL A 116 -4.59 -6.82 -18.48
C VAL A 116 -3.75 -6.09 -19.52
N ILE A 117 -2.54 -6.56 -19.76
CA ILE A 117 -1.62 -6.00 -20.74
C ILE A 117 -1.27 -7.10 -21.72
N ASN A 118 -1.68 -6.94 -22.97
CA ASN A 118 -1.40 -7.86 -24.07
C ASN A 118 -0.21 -7.30 -24.85
N TYR A 119 0.84 -8.10 -25.05
CA TYR A 119 2.10 -7.70 -25.68
C TYR A 119 2.31 -8.24 -27.08
#